data_AF-A0A2V7U8D7-F1
#
_entry.id   AF-A0A2V7U8D7-F1
#
_cell.length_a   1.000
_cell.length_b   1.000
_cell.length_c   1.000
_cell.angle_alpha   90.00
_cell.angle_beta   90.00
_cell.angle_gamma   90.00
#
_symmetry.space_group_name_H-M   'P 1'
#
loop_
_entity.id
_entity.type
_entity.pdbx_description
1 polymer ?
#
loop_
_entity_poly.entity_id
_entity_poly.type
_entity_poly.pdbx_seq_one_letter_code
_entity_poly.pdbx_strand_id
1 'polypeptide(L)'
;MDATQLERNAVVVAAVALYFGHLGEDGAPALAAYVASRAASRVAADAATGVAHLAQAAPPAREAAYAAARNLVTQSYRKEAGALASIRRLSPAGRAPSLVGEALARLDAGHARDLDALASAYRAIAGRAPAEPSLSADEQALAASVYAPVADLGAWQDSMEKVKPVDGFHPMMRFEVYNFADGRRTGLEVYQSVAAEALSAGAWYYGEVKPADVRETLERAVQAGAYTARATR
;
A
#
# COMPACT_ATOMS: atom_id res chain seq x y z
N MET A 1 20.89 17.59 1.47
CA MET A 1 20.57 16.86 2.72
C MET A 1 21.57 17.33 3.76
N ASP A 2 21.12 17.73 4.95
CA ASP A 2 22.01 18.26 6.00
C ASP A 2 22.83 17.13 6.66
N ALA A 3 24.11 17.38 6.96
CA ALA A 3 25.04 16.38 7.52
C ALA A 3 24.53 15.82 8.86
N THR A 4 23.90 16.66 9.68
CA THR A 4 23.31 16.25 10.96
C THR A 4 22.05 15.38 10.78
N GLN A 5 21.35 15.48 9.64
CA GLN A 5 20.26 14.56 9.29
C GLN A 5 20.80 13.20 8.84
N LEU A 6 21.89 13.19 8.08
CA LEU A 6 22.57 11.96 7.65
C LEU A 6 23.13 11.17 8.84
N GLU A 7 23.79 11.84 9.79
CA GLU A 7 24.33 11.20 10.99
C GLU A 7 23.23 10.60 11.88
N ARG A 8 22.12 11.32 12.10
CA ARG A 8 20.98 10.79 12.85
C ARG A 8 20.37 9.57 12.19
N ASN A 9 20.16 9.61 10.87
CA ASN A 9 19.63 8.47 10.14
C ASN A 9 20.59 7.27 10.23
N ALA A 10 21.90 7.48 10.12
CA ALA A 10 22.89 6.42 10.26
C ALA A 10 22.86 5.77 11.65
N VAL A 11 22.76 6.56 12.73
CA VAL A 11 22.64 6.03 14.11
C VAL A 11 21.35 5.24 14.28
N VAL A 12 20.21 5.75 13.79
CA VAL A 12 18.93 5.04 13.87
C VAL A 12 18.98 3.72 13.11
N VAL A 13 19.52 3.73 11.88
CA VAL A 13 19.68 2.52 11.06
C VAL A 13 20.58 1.50 11.76
N ALA A 14 21.71 1.93 12.33
CA ALA A 14 22.61 1.06 13.08
C ALA A 14 21.93 0.46 14.32
N ALA A 15 21.16 1.26 15.08
CA ALA A 15 20.42 0.79 16.25
C ALA A 15 19.32 -0.21 15.88
N VAL A 16 18.60 0.03 14.78
CA VAL A 16 17.59 -0.89 14.26
C VAL A 16 18.23 -2.21 13.80
N ALA A 17 19.35 -2.13 13.08
CA ALA A 17 20.09 -3.32 12.65
C ALA A 17 20.61 -4.11 13.86
N LEU A 18 21.13 -3.43 14.89
CA LEU A 18 21.57 -4.06 16.13
C LEU A 18 20.41 -4.76 16.85
N TYR A 19 19.26 -4.10 16.96
CA TYR A 19 18.05 -4.66 17.57
C TYR A 19 17.61 -5.94 16.85
N PHE A 20 17.48 -5.89 15.52
CA PHE A 20 17.07 -7.06 14.75
C PHE A 20 18.13 -8.16 14.71
N GLY A 21 19.42 -7.80 14.71
CA GLY A 21 20.53 -8.76 14.79
C GLY A 21 20.60 -9.50 16.14
N HIS A 22 20.10 -8.88 17.21
CA HIS A 22 19.98 -9.49 18.54
C HIS A 22 18.58 -10.04 18.84
N LEU A 23 17.65 -9.96 17.88
CA LEU A 23 16.29 -10.46 18.05
C LEU A 23 16.30 -11.99 18.03
N GLY A 24 16.62 -12.60 19.17
CA GLY A 24 16.52 -14.04 19.38
C GLY A 24 15.08 -14.50 19.58
N GLU A 25 14.94 -15.81 19.78
CA GLU A 25 13.64 -16.48 19.96
C GLU A 25 12.83 -15.95 21.17
N ASP A 26 13.51 -15.35 22.15
CA ASP A 26 12.87 -14.76 23.34
C ASP A 26 12.28 -13.37 23.10
N GLY A 27 12.88 -12.58 22.20
CA GLY A 27 12.44 -11.22 21.88
C GLY A 27 11.37 -11.17 20.78
N ALA A 28 11.41 -12.14 19.86
CA ALA A 28 10.48 -12.21 18.73
C ALA A 28 8.99 -12.26 19.12
N PRO A 29 8.56 -12.96 20.20
CA PRO A 29 7.18 -12.92 20.67
C PRO A 29 6.70 -11.52 21.07
N ALA A 30 7.53 -10.73 21.76
CA ALA A 30 7.20 -9.37 22.17
C ALA A 30 7.07 -8.45 20.95
N LEU A 31 8.00 -8.57 19.98
CA LEU A 31 7.90 -7.85 18.72
C LEU A 31 6.63 -8.23 17.95
N ALA A 32 6.31 -9.52 17.84
CA ALA A 32 5.11 -9.99 17.15
C ALA A 32 3.84 -9.42 17.78
N ALA A 33 3.74 -9.44 19.11
CA ALA A 33 2.62 -8.86 19.84
C ALA A 33 2.50 -7.34 19.62
N TYR A 34 3.64 -6.62 19.67
CA TYR A 34 3.68 -5.18 19.42
C TYR A 34 3.23 -4.83 18.00
N VAL A 35 3.79 -5.51 16.98
CA VAL A 35 3.42 -5.29 15.58
C VAL A 35 1.95 -5.62 15.34
N ALA A 36 1.43 -6.70 15.91
CA ALA A 36 0.01 -7.06 15.81
C ALA A 36 -0.91 -5.98 16.44
N SER A 37 -0.51 -5.42 17.59
CA SER A 37 -1.26 -4.34 18.24
C SER A 37 -1.24 -3.06 17.39
N ARG A 38 -0.08 -2.68 16.86
CA ARG A 38 0.05 -1.51 15.98
C ARG A 38 -0.72 -1.69 14.66
N ALA A 39 -0.74 -2.90 14.11
CA ALA A 39 -1.53 -3.26 12.94
C ALA A 39 -3.02 -3.00 13.17
N ALA A 40 -3.58 -3.53 14.26
CA ALA A 40 -4.98 -3.29 14.62
C ALA A 40 -5.30 -1.80 14.78
N SER A 41 -4.38 -1.04 15.37
CA SER A 41 -4.53 0.40 15.57
C SER A 41 -4.52 1.19 14.25
N ARG A 42 -3.61 0.86 13.31
CA ARG A 42 -3.54 1.52 12.00
C ARG A 42 -4.74 1.18 11.12
N VAL A 43 -5.12 -0.09 11.05
CA VAL A 43 -6.32 -0.52 10.31
C VAL A 43 -7.57 0.20 10.79
N ALA A 44 -7.76 0.33 12.11
CA ALA A 44 -8.89 1.07 12.66
C ALA A 44 -8.87 2.56 12.28
N ALA A 45 -7.69 3.17 12.25
CA ALA A 45 -7.52 4.56 11.82
C ALA A 45 -7.83 4.76 10.31
N ASP A 46 -7.38 3.83 9.46
CA ASP A 46 -7.65 3.86 8.03
C ASP A 46 -9.14 3.57 7.73
N ALA A 47 -9.78 2.67 8.48
CA ALA A 47 -11.23 2.46 8.41
C ALA A 47 -12.01 3.72 8.79
N ALA A 48 -11.62 4.40 9.88
CA ALA A 48 -12.22 5.67 10.27
C ALA A 48 -12.02 6.75 9.20
N THR A 49 -10.85 6.82 8.59
CA THR A 49 -10.55 7.72 7.47
C THR A 49 -11.45 7.45 6.27
N GLY A 50 -11.64 6.18 5.90
CA GLY A 50 -12.55 5.78 4.83
C GLY A 50 -14.01 6.18 5.08
N VAL A 51 -14.51 5.97 6.31
CA VAL A 51 -15.87 6.41 6.70
C VAL A 51 -15.99 7.93 6.68
N ALA A 52 -14.99 8.66 7.18
CA ALA A 52 -14.98 10.12 7.16
C ALA A 52 -15.00 10.67 5.71
N HIS A 53 -14.19 10.08 4.83
CA HIS A 53 -14.16 10.44 3.42
C HIS A 53 -15.54 10.23 2.75
N LEU A 54 -16.18 9.10 3.03
CA LEU A 54 -17.54 8.81 2.54
C LEU A 54 -18.59 9.78 3.09
N ALA A 55 -18.53 10.11 4.38
CA ALA A 55 -19.47 11.02 5.02
C ALA A 55 -19.38 12.46 4.46
N GLN A 56 -18.19 12.88 4.07
CA GLN A 56 -17.93 14.20 3.48
C GLN A 56 -18.25 14.27 1.98
N ALA A 57 -18.42 13.12 1.31
CA ALA A 57 -18.69 13.06 -0.12
C ALA A 57 -20.10 13.59 -0.47
N ALA A 58 -20.14 14.51 -1.44
CA ALA A 58 -21.38 14.96 -2.04
C ALA A 58 -22.14 13.78 -2.68
N PRO A 59 -23.49 13.80 -2.75
CA PRO A 59 -24.29 12.70 -3.29
C PRO A 59 -23.78 12.04 -4.58
N PRO A 60 -23.38 12.78 -5.64
CA PRO A 60 -22.87 12.16 -6.87
C PRO A 60 -21.50 11.48 -6.72
N ALA A 61 -20.71 11.84 -5.70
CA ALA A 61 -19.37 11.30 -5.47
C ALA A 61 -19.33 10.12 -4.48
N ARG A 62 -20.46 9.77 -3.84
CA ARG A 62 -20.50 8.77 -2.76
C ARG A 62 -20.06 7.38 -3.20
N GLU A 63 -20.44 6.94 -4.41
CA GLU A 63 -20.01 5.64 -4.94
C GLU A 63 -18.48 5.58 -5.09
N ALA A 64 -17.88 6.64 -5.65
CA ALA A 64 -16.42 6.74 -5.79
C ALA A 64 -15.72 6.79 -4.42
N ALA A 65 -16.25 7.57 -3.48
CA ALA A 65 -15.72 7.65 -2.11
C ALA A 65 -15.81 6.30 -1.38
N TYR A 66 -16.88 5.54 -1.59
CA TYR A 66 -17.03 4.19 -1.05
C TYR A 66 -16.00 3.22 -1.66
N ALA A 67 -15.81 3.25 -2.97
CA ALA A 67 -14.80 2.42 -3.64
C ALA A 67 -13.39 2.74 -3.14
N ALA A 68 -13.06 4.01 -2.97
CA ALA A 68 -11.78 4.46 -2.41
C ALA A 68 -11.59 4.02 -0.95
N ALA A 69 -12.62 4.16 -0.11
CA ALA A 69 -12.60 3.69 1.27
C ALA A 69 -12.44 2.17 1.38
N ARG A 70 -13.14 1.40 0.53
CA ARG A 70 -13.01 -0.06 0.46
C ARG A 70 -11.60 -0.48 0.05
N ASN A 71 -11.01 0.23 -0.92
CA ASN A 71 -9.63 0.03 -1.33
C ASN A 71 -8.66 0.32 -0.18
N LEU A 72 -8.80 1.47 0.50
CA LEU A 72 -7.97 1.84 1.66
C LEU A 72 -7.99 0.76 2.75
N VAL A 73 -9.17 0.32 3.18
CA VAL A 73 -9.30 -0.74 4.19
C VAL A 73 -8.59 -2.02 3.71
N THR A 74 -8.84 -2.44 2.46
CA THR A 74 -8.24 -3.64 1.90
C THR A 74 -6.71 -3.58 1.84
N GLN A 75 -6.15 -2.44 1.40
CA GLN A 75 -4.70 -2.27 1.32
C GLN A 75 -4.07 -2.16 2.70
N SER A 76 -4.76 -1.57 3.68
CA SER A 76 -4.32 -1.52 5.08
C SER A 76 -4.14 -2.92 5.65
N TYR A 77 -5.15 -3.78 5.50
CA TYR A 77 -5.06 -5.18 5.93
C TYR A 77 -3.93 -5.93 5.22
N ARG A 78 -3.77 -5.77 3.90
CA ARG A 78 -2.68 -6.40 3.13
C ARG A 78 -1.30 -5.95 3.62
N LYS A 79 -1.11 -4.65 3.85
CA LYS A 79 0.13 -4.05 4.37
C LYS A 79 0.48 -4.62 5.73
N GLU A 80 -0.48 -4.65 6.65
CA GLU A 80 -0.25 -5.15 8.01
C GLU A 80 -0.01 -6.66 8.07
N ALA A 81 -0.72 -7.44 7.24
CA ALA A 81 -0.47 -8.87 7.11
C ALA A 81 0.95 -9.15 6.57
N GLY A 82 1.39 -8.37 5.57
CA GLY A 82 2.76 -8.44 5.05
C GLY A 82 3.82 -8.12 6.12
N ALA A 83 3.60 -7.07 6.92
CA ALA A 83 4.48 -6.69 8.01
C ALA A 83 4.58 -7.81 9.06
N LEU A 84 3.46 -8.39 9.49
CA LEU A 84 3.45 -9.52 10.43
C LEU A 84 4.12 -10.77 9.85
N ALA A 85 3.85 -11.09 8.58
CA ALA A 85 4.45 -12.24 7.92
C ALA A 85 5.98 -12.12 7.83
N SER A 86 6.52 -10.91 7.75
CA SER A 86 7.97 -10.68 7.72
C SER A 86 8.67 -11.12 9.02
N ILE A 87 7.98 -11.06 10.16
CA ILE A 87 8.53 -11.46 11.47
C ILE A 87 8.89 -12.95 11.48
N ARG A 88 8.13 -13.80 10.76
CA ARG A 88 8.45 -15.23 10.62
C ARG A 88 9.81 -15.48 10.00
N ARG A 89 10.32 -14.56 9.18
CA ARG A 89 11.66 -14.66 8.58
C ARG A 89 12.76 -14.30 9.58
N LEU A 90 12.45 -13.47 10.57
CA LEU A 90 13.39 -13.05 11.62
C LEU A 90 13.54 -14.12 12.71
N SER A 91 12.46 -14.82 13.05
CA SER A 91 12.45 -15.91 14.03
C SER A 91 11.61 -17.08 13.50
N PRO A 92 12.21 -18.01 12.72
CA PRO A 92 11.47 -19.11 12.10
C PRO A 92 11.05 -20.21 13.09
N ALA A 93 11.69 -20.27 14.27
CA ALA A 93 11.39 -21.22 15.34
C ALA A 93 10.90 -20.50 16.62
N GLY A 94 10.56 -21.28 17.64
CA GLY A 94 10.08 -20.79 18.93
C GLY A 94 8.58 -20.43 18.94
N ARG A 95 8.19 -19.48 19.79
CA ARG A 95 6.78 -19.10 20.04
C ARG A 95 6.24 -18.05 19.06
N ALA A 96 7.12 -17.30 18.40
CA ALA A 96 6.72 -16.21 17.51
C ALA A 96 5.88 -16.67 16.30
N PRO A 97 6.17 -17.80 15.61
CA PRO A 97 5.37 -18.25 14.47
C PRO A 97 3.89 -18.46 14.77
N SER A 98 3.58 -19.06 15.93
CA SER A 98 2.20 -19.29 16.39
C SER A 98 1.48 -17.96 16.66
N LEU A 99 2.12 -17.03 17.38
CA LEU A 99 1.57 -15.69 17.63
C LEU A 99 1.31 -14.91 16.34
N VAL A 100 2.23 -14.99 15.37
CA VAL A 100 2.03 -14.39 14.04
C VAL A 100 0.86 -15.05 13.33
N GLY A 101 0.72 -16.38 13.39
CA GLY A 101 -0.42 -17.11 12.81
C GLY A 101 -1.76 -16.65 13.38
N GLU A 102 -1.86 -16.55 14.70
CA GLU A 102 -3.06 -16.05 15.39
C GLU A 102 -3.34 -14.57 15.06
N ALA A 103 -2.31 -13.74 14.94
CA ALA A 103 -2.46 -12.34 14.54
C ALA A 103 -2.97 -12.21 13.09
N LEU A 104 -2.45 -13.01 12.16
CA LEU A 104 -2.90 -13.03 10.76
C LEU A 104 -4.37 -13.50 10.67
N ALA A 105 -4.74 -14.57 11.37
CA ALA A 105 -6.13 -15.03 11.40
C ALA A 105 -7.10 -13.96 11.96
N ARG A 106 -6.66 -13.19 12.96
CA ARG A 106 -7.43 -12.05 13.48
C ARG A 106 -7.55 -10.90 12.47
N LEU A 107 -6.50 -10.63 11.70
CA LEU A 107 -6.56 -9.64 10.61
C LEU A 107 -7.53 -10.10 9.52
N ASP A 108 -7.46 -11.35 9.08
CA ASP A 108 -8.37 -11.89 8.06
C ASP A 108 -9.84 -11.81 8.50
N ALA A 109 -10.13 -12.21 9.74
CA ALA A 109 -11.47 -12.08 10.32
C ALA A 109 -11.89 -10.61 10.50
N GLY A 110 -10.94 -9.72 10.81
CA GLY A 110 -11.17 -8.29 10.91
C GLY A 110 -11.55 -7.67 9.56
N HIS A 111 -10.86 -8.07 8.48
CA HIS A 111 -11.04 -7.48 7.15
C HIS A 111 -12.48 -7.61 6.66
N ALA A 112 -13.06 -8.81 6.78
CA ALA A 112 -14.46 -9.02 6.43
C ALA A 112 -15.41 -8.12 7.24
N ARG A 113 -15.20 -8.03 8.56
CA ARG A 113 -16.03 -7.21 9.45
C ARG A 113 -15.96 -5.72 9.11
N ASP A 114 -14.76 -5.20 8.84
CA ASP A 114 -14.57 -3.79 8.53
C ASP A 114 -15.14 -3.42 7.15
N LEU A 115 -15.09 -4.34 6.18
CA LEU A 115 -15.79 -4.17 4.90
C LEU A 115 -17.32 -4.16 5.07
N ASP A 116 -17.88 -5.05 5.89
CA ASP A 116 -19.31 -5.08 6.19
C ASP A 116 -19.77 -3.82 6.95
N ALA A 117 -18.94 -3.33 7.86
CA ALA A 117 -19.17 -2.08 8.57
C ALA A 117 -19.17 -0.88 7.61
N LEU A 118 -18.21 -0.83 6.68
CA LEU A 118 -18.14 0.21 5.65
C LEU A 118 -19.35 0.18 4.71
N ALA A 119 -19.79 -1.00 4.27
CA ALA A 119 -21.00 -1.16 3.45
C ALA A 119 -22.26 -0.74 4.22
N SER A 120 -22.30 -0.99 5.52
CA SER A 120 -23.41 -0.55 6.39
C SER A 120 -23.41 0.97 6.60
N ALA A 121 -22.24 1.59 6.79
CA ALA A 121 -22.09 3.04 6.82
C ALA A 121 -22.55 3.68 5.49
N TYR A 122 -22.19 3.09 4.36
CA TYR A 122 -22.68 3.54 3.05
C TYR A 122 -24.20 3.51 2.96
N ARG A 123 -24.84 2.40 3.33
CA ARG A 123 -26.30 2.29 3.33
C ARG A 123 -26.96 3.35 4.21
N ALA A 124 -26.39 3.63 5.38
CA ALA A 124 -26.90 4.67 6.28
C ALA A 124 -26.79 6.07 5.67
N ILE A 125 -25.69 6.37 4.95
CA ILE A 125 -25.43 7.71 4.37
C ILE A 125 -26.17 7.92 3.04
N ALA A 126 -26.21 6.89 2.19
CA ALA A 126 -26.73 6.96 0.81
C ALA A 126 -28.17 6.44 0.67
N GLY A 127 -28.70 5.74 1.68
CA GLY A 127 -30.06 5.18 1.67
C GLY A 127 -30.25 3.96 0.75
N ARG A 128 -29.16 3.41 0.20
CA ARG A 128 -29.15 2.26 -0.71
C ARG A 128 -27.87 1.45 -0.57
N ALA A 129 -27.87 0.21 -1.06
CA ALA A 129 -26.66 -0.60 -1.15
C ALA A 129 -25.64 0.03 -2.15
N PRO A 130 -24.33 -0.12 -1.91
CA PRO A 130 -23.32 0.31 -2.86
C PRO A 130 -23.41 -0.52 -4.15
N ALA A 131 -23.09 0.09 -5.28
CA ALA A 131 -23.00 -0.63 -6.54
C ALA A 131 -21.75 -1.54 -6.56
N GLU A 132 -21.80 -2.61 -7.36
CA GLU A 132 -20.59 -3.37 -7.67
C GLU A 132 -19.61 -2.47 -8.45
N PRO A 133 -18.33 -2.37 -8.03
CA PRO A 133 -17.36 -1.57 -8.75
C PRO A 133 -17.13 -2.14 -10.15
N SER A 134 -17.14 -1.26 -11.15
CA SER A 134 -16.69 -1.60 -12.50
C SER A 134 -15.36 -0.91 -12.77
N LEU A 135 -14.47 -1.59 -13.48
CA LEU A 135 -13.17 -1.03 -13.85
C LEU A 135 -13.35 -0.07 -15.03
N SER A 136 -12.79 1.13 -14.91
CA SER A 136 -12.59 2.07 -16.02
C SER A 136 -11.66 1.48 -17.09
N ALA A 137 -11.61 2.10 -18.27
CA ALA A 137 -10.72 1.66 -19.35
C ALA A 137 -9.24 1.66 -18.93
N ASP A 138 -8.81 2.65 -18.14
CA ASP A 138 -7.44 2.73 -17.63
C ASP A 138 -7.17 1.65 -16.57
N GLU A 139 -8.13 1.37 -15.69
CA GLU A 139 -8.01 0.29 -14.72
C GLU A 139 -7.98 -1.10 -15.39
N GLN A 140 -8.73 -1.29 -16.48
CA GLN A 140 -8.68 -2.50 -17.29
C GLN A 140 -7.31 -2.67 -17.95
N ALA A 141 -6.75 -1.60 -18.53
CA ALA A 141 -5.41 -1.62 -19.13
C ALA A 141 -4.33 -1.93 -18.08
N LEU A 142 -4.42 -1.31 -16.90
CA LEU A 142 -3.55 -1.57 -15.77
C LEU A 142 -3.68 -3.01 -15.25
N ALA A 143 -4.89 -3.57 -15.22
CA ALA A 143 -5.14 -4.95 -14.81
C ALA A 143 -4.52 -5.98 -15.76
N ALA A 144 -4.38 -5.64 -17.05
CA ALA A 144 -3.88 -6.53 -18.08
C ALA A 144 -2.34 -6.68 -18.10
N SER A 145 -1.61 -5.90 -17.31
CA SER A 145 -0.14 -5.84 -17.37
C SER A 145 0.51 -5.93 -15.99
N VAL A 146 1.66 -6.59 -15.94
CA VAL A 146 2.58 -6.63 -14.80
C VAL A 146 3.87 -5.93 -15.19
N TYR A 147 4.33 -5.03 -14.34
CA TYR A 147 5.53 -4.21 -14.57
C TYR A 147 6.63 -4.64 -13.61
N ALA A 148 7.85 -4.81 -14.12
CA ALA A 148 9.01 -5.25 -13.36
C ALA A 148 10.23 -4.36 -13.63
N PRO A 149 11.02 -3.98 -12.60
CA PRO A 149 12.28 -3.27 -12.83
C PRO A 149 13.23 -4.16 -13.62
N VAL A 150 14.11 -3.55 -14.42
CA VAL A 150 15.23 -4.29 -15.02
C VAL A 150 16.16 -4.84 -13.94
N ALA A 151 16.76 -6.01 -14.19
CA ALA A 151 17.51 -6.74 -13.17
C ALA A 151 18.82 -6.06 -12.75
N ASP A 152 19.44 -5.30 -13.66
CA ASP A 152 20.70 -4.60 -13.38
C ASP A 152 20.43 -3.25 -12.70
N LEU A 153 20.94 -3.10 -11.48
CA LEU A 153 20.69 -1.91 -10.66
C LEU A 153 21.32 -0.63 -11.24
N GLY A 154 22.50 -0.74 -11.86
CA GLY A 154 23.17 0.41 -12.49
C GLY A 154 22.38 0.91 -13.69
N ALA A 155 22.01 -0.01 -14.60
CA ALA A 155 21.17 0.30 -15.75
C ALA A 155 19.79 0.81 -15.34
N TRP A 156 19.20 0.28 -14.27
CA TRP A 156 17.96 0.81 -13.70
C TRP A 156 18.15 2.26 -13.27
N GLN A 157 19.18 2.57 -12.48
CA GLN A 157 19.45 3.93 -12.01
C GLN A 157 19.66 4.91 -13.17
N ASP A 158 20.52 4.56 -14.14
CA ASP A 158 20.80 5.38 -15.32
C ASP A 158 19.55 5.61 -16.19
N SER A 159 18.63 4.65 -16.21
CA SER A 159 17.38 4.75 -16.97
C SER A 159 16.34 5.59 -16.22
N MET A 160 16.30 5.49 -14.90
CA MET A 160 15.40 6.28 -14.05
C MET A 160 15.65 7.78 -14.15
N GLU A 161 16.91 8.21 -14.33
CA GLU A 161 17.26 9.61 -14.57
C GLU A 161 16.63 10.18 -15.85
N LYS A 162 16.27 9.33 -16.81
CA LYS A 162 15.67 9.71 -18.10
C LYS A 162 14.13 9.72 -18.05
N VAL A 163 13.53 9.21 -16.98
CA VAL A 163 12.07 9.11 -16.87
C VAL A 163 11.47 10.50 -16.61
N LYS A 164 10.68 10.99 -17.56
CA LYS A 164 10.00 12.28 -17.42
C LYS A 164 8.83 12.19 -16.44
N PRO A 165 8.69 13.14 -15.49
CA PRO A 165 7.58 13.13 -14.54
C PRO A 165 6.24 13.39 -15.25
N VAL A 166 5.17 12.72 -14.79
CA VAL A 166 3.79 13.04 -15.20
C VAL A 166 3.36 14.34 -14.52
N ASP A 167 2.84 15.27 -15.32
CA ASP A 167 2.45 16.60 -14.83
C ASP A 167 1.28 16.51 -13.86
N GLY A 168 1.33 17.26 -12.76
CA GLY A 168 0.29 17.24 -11.72
C GLY A 168 0.30 16.01 -10.81
N PHE A 169 1.07 14.96 -11.13
CA PHE A 169 1.17 13.77 -10.26
C PHE A 169 2.26 13.93 -9.20
N HIS A 170 1.86 13.82 -7.93
CA HIS A 170 2.72 14.13 -6.80
C HIS A 170 4.02 13.28 -6.80
N PRO A 171 5.21 13.89 -6.63
CA PRO A 171 6.48 13.19 -6.74
C PRO A 171 6.63 11.95 -5.85
N MET A 172 6.12 12.02 -4.61
CA MET A 172 6.14 10.87 -3.69
C MET A 172 5.25 9.72 -4.19
N MET A 173 4.04 10.01 -4.69
CA MET A 173 3.15 8.96 -5.20
C MET A 173 3.70 8.33 -6.48
N ARG A 174 4.34 9.13 -7.33
CA ARG A 174 5.10 8.61 -8.48
C ARG A 174 6.25 7.69 -8.05
N PHE A 175 6.98 8.05 -7.00
CA PHE A 175 8.02 7.18 -6.44
C PHE A 175 7.43 5.86 -5.92
N GLU A 176 6.29 5.90 -5.24
CA GLU A 176 5.62 4.69 -4.77
C GLU A 176 5.13 3.78 -5.90
N VAL A 177 4.69 4.34 -7.03
CA VAL A 177 4.34 3.55 -8.23
C VAL A 177 5.50 2.63 -8.62
N TYR A 178 6.74 3.14 -8.63
CA TYR A 178 7.93 2.35 -8.95
C TYR A 178 8.23 1.28 -7.90
N ASN A 179 8.05 1.59 -6.61
CA ASN A 179 8.28 0.65 -5.51
C ASN A 179 7.28 -0.51 -5.51
N PHE A 180 6.01 -0.23 -5.79
CA PHE A 180 4.95 -1.26 -5.82
C PHE A 180 5.02 -2.15 -7.07
N ALA A 181 5.55 -1.64 -8.18
CA ALA A 181 5.76 -2.35 -9.44
C ALA A 181 6.94 -3.35 -9.34
N ASP A 182 6.73 -4.46 -8.63
CA ASP A 182 7.77 -5.42 -8.27
C ASP A 182 7.86 -6.65 -9.19
N GLY A 183 7.21 -6.61 -10.36
CA GLY A 183 7.11 -7.74 -11.29
C GLY A 183 6.13 -8.84 -10.88
N ARG A 184 5.41 -8.66 -9.76
CA ARG A 184 4.36 -9.57 -9.28
C ARG A 184 2.98 -8.92 -9.34
N ARG A 185 2.88 -7.66 -8.92
CA ARG A 185 1.62 -6.89 -8.97
C ARG A 185 1.25 -6.49 -10.40
N THR A 186 -0.03 -6.60 -10.70
CA THR A 186 -0.61 -5.92 -11.87
C THR A 186 -0.52 -4.41 -11.70
N GLY A 187 -0.57 -3.66 -12.80
CA GLY A 187 -0.68 -2.20 -12.75
C GLY A 187 -1.90 -1.74 -11.94
N LEU A 188 -2.99 -2.52 -11.93
CA LEU A 188 -4.19 -2.20 -11.16
C LEU A 188 -3.90 -2.29 -9.65
N GLU A 189 -3.21 -3.34 -9.22
CA GLU A 189 -2.81 -3.49 -7.82
C GLU A 189 -1.83 -2.39 -7.39
N VAL A 190 -0.92 -1.97 -8.28
CA VAL A 190 -0.03 -0.82 -8.05
C VAL A 190 -0.85 0.46 -7.83
N TYR A 191 -1.78 0.77 -8.73
CA TYR A 191 -2.68 1.92 -8.59
C TYR A 191 -3.46 1.86 -7.27
N GLN A 192 -4.06 0.71 -6.95
CA GLN A 192 -4.82 0.52 -5.74
C GLN A 192 -3.99 0.75 -4.48
N SER A 193 -2.75 0.25 -4.43
CA SER A 193 -1.84 0.50 -3.30
C SER A 193 -1.47 1.98 -3.17
N VAL A 194 -1.11 2.65 -4.27
CA VAL A 194 -0.72 4.07 -4.26
C VAL A 194 -1.90 4.98 -3.88
N ALA A 195 -3.09 4.72 -4.43
CA ALA A 195 -4.30 5.48 -4.11
C ALA A 195 -4.70 5.31 -2.63
N ALA A 196 -4.48 4.12 -2.05
CA ALA A 196 -4.72 3.91 -0.62
C ALA A 196 -3.73 4.70 0.26
N GLU A 197 -2.44 4.72 -0.08
CA GLU A 197 -1.45 5.51 0.66
C GLU A 197 -1.76 7.02 0.58
N ALA A 198 -2.18 7.51 -0.59
CA ALA A 198 -2.64 8.89 -0.75
C ALA A 198 -3.85 9.21 0.13
N LEU A 199 -4.86 8.32 0.17
CA LEU A 199 -6.06 8.53 0.98
C LEU A 199 -5.78 8.42 2.48
N SER A 200 -4.89 7.53 2.91
CA SER A 200 -4.50 7.36 4.32
C SER A 200 -3.86 8.63 4.89
N ALA A 201 -2.97 9.29 4.11
CA ALA A 201 -2.40 10.58 4.49
C ALA A 201 -3.39 11.76 4.32
N GLY A 202 -4.34 11.61 3.40
CA GLY A 202 -5.33 12.60 3.00
C GLY A 202 -4.97 13.29 1.70
N ALA A 203 -5.98 13.47 0.82
CA ALA A 203 -5.81 14.05 -0.51
C ALA A 203 -5.26 15.49 -0.51
N TRP A 204 -5.35 16.22 0.61
CA TRP A 204 -4.74 17.54 0.78
C TRP A 204 -3.22 17.51 0.77
N TYR A 205 -2.60 16.37 1.11
CA TYR A 205 -1.16 16.23 1.22
C TYR A 205 -0.52 15.73 -0.08
N TYR A 206 -1.08 14.68 -0.68
CA TYR A 206 -0.52 14.05 -1.89
C TYR A 206 -1.34 14.25 -3.17
N GLY A 207 -2.48 14.92 -3.09
CA GLY A 207 -3.40 15.04 -4.23
C GLY A 207 -4.18 13.76 -4.51
N GLU A 208 -5.00 13.82 -5.56
CA GLU A 208 -5.74 12.67 -6.08
C GLU A 208 -4.82 11.79 -6.94
N VAL A 209 -4.88 10.47 -6.75
CA VAL A 209 -4.17 9.49 -7.59
C VAL A 209 -5.16 8.95 -8.62
N LYS A 210 -4.89 9.17 -9.91
CA LYS A 210 -5.75 8.67 -11.00
C LYS A 210 -5.13 7.45 -11.67
N PRO A 211 -5.94 6.49 -12.17
CA PRO A 211 -5.44 5.37 -12.94
C PRO A 211 -4.57 5.79 -14.15
N ALA A 212 -4.97 6.86 -14.85
CA ALA A 212 -4.25 7.40 -16.00
C ALA A 212 -2.81 7.83 -15.63
N ASP A 213 -2.64 8.54 -14.52
CA ASP A 213 -1.33 9.04 -14.07
C ASP A 213 -0.39 7.90 -13.69
N VAL A 214 -0.92 6.85 -13.05
CA VAL A 214 -0.18 5.64 -12.71
C VAL A 214 0.23 4.88 -13.97
N ARG A 215 -0.69 4.71 -14.93
CA ARG A 215 -0.39 4.06 -16.21
C ARG A 215 0.71 4.81 -16.94
N GLU A 216 0.55 6.12 -17.12
CA GLU A 216 1.52 6.94 -17.83
C GLU A 216 2.90 6.91 -17.15
N THR A 217 2.94 6.91 -15.81
CA THR A 217 4.17 6.75 -15.04
C THR A 217 4.89 5.44 -15.37
N LEU A 218 4.17 4.32 -15.39
CA LEU A 218 4.72 3.00 -15.69
C LEU A 218 5.16 2.90 -17.16
N GLU A 219 4.37 3.41 -18.09
CA GLU A 219 4.67 3.41 -19.52
C GLU A 219 5.94 4.23 -19.83
N ARG A 220 6.09 5.41 -19.21
CA ARG A 220 7.30 6.24 -19.35
C ARG A 220 8.53 5.54 -18.78
N ALA A 221 8.40 4.81 -17.68
CA ALA A 221 9.49 4.03 -17.11
C ALA A 221 9.91 2.84 -18.00
N VAL A 222 8.94 2.21 -18.66
CA VAL A 222 9.21 1.19 -19.69
C VAL A 222 9.90 1.81 -20.90
N GLN A 223 9.41 2.95 -21.38
CA GLN A 223 10.00 3.65 -22.53
C GLN A 223 11.44 4.10 -22.28
N ALA A 224 11.76 4.47 -21.03
CA ALA A 224 13.12 4.83 -20.62
C ALA A 224 14.05 3.61 -20.43
N GLY A 225 13.52 2.38 -20.46
CA GLY A 225 14.28 1.15 -20.23
C GLY A 225 14.50 0.79 -18.76
N ALA A 226 13.86 1.49 -17.81
CA ALA A 226 13.96 1.17 -16.39
C ALA A 226 13.07 -0.02 -15.98
N TYR A 227 11.98 -0.23 -16.70
CA TYR A 227 11.01 -1.30 -16.43
C TYR A 227 10.71 -2.11 -17.69
N THR A 228 10.21 -3.32 -17.48
CA THR A 228 9.60 -4.18 -18.51
C THR A 228 8.12 -4.37 -18.19
N ALA A 229 7.30 -4.52 -19.23
CA ALA A 229 5.89 -4.85 -19.10
C ALA A 229 5.62 -6.22 -19.71
N ARG A 230 4.81 -7.04 -19.04
CA ARG A 230 4.31 -8.32 -19.56
C ARG A 230 2.81 -8.43 -19.33
N ALA A 231 2.10 -9.06 -20.26
CA ALA A 231 0.68 -9.34 -20.09
C ALA A 231 0.44 -10.27 -18.89
N THR A 232 -0.69 -10.09 -18.20
CA THR A 232 -1.22 -11.07 -17.26
C THR A 232 -1.61 -12.34 -18.01
N ARG A 233 -1.22 -13.51 -17.49
CA ARG A 233 -1.62 -14.80 -18.05
C ARG A 233 -3.03 -15.17 -17.64
#